data_AF-A0A7V9SWK8-F1
#
_entry.id   AF-A0A7V9SWK8-F1
#
_cell.length_a   1.000
_cell.length_b   1.000
_cell.length_c   1.000
_cell.angle_alpha   90.00
_cell.angle_beta   90.00
_cell.angle_gamma   90.00
#
_symmetry.space_group_name_H-M   'P 1'
#
loop_
_entity.id
_entity.type
_entity.pdbx_description
1 polymer ?
#
loop_
_entity_poly.entity_id
_entity_poly.type
_entity_poly.pdbx_seq_one_letter_code
_entity_poly.pdbx_strand_id
1 'polypeptide(L)'
;MEQIPETQLKLRDAGNQMKLALSNWGDEDVFRSCVNSYISHARSVTFVMQKESSGNPELIEWYEKQMEDLKQLPIIKFFNEQRVHTIHRGIVRPVLHSFDIDELTLEGENLGKVTATTYVFSDAHKYIPNSNGNVGKLCEQYFAILKDLVHEWKAQKSLLEKST
;
A
#
# COMPACT_ATOMS: atom_id res chain seq x y z
N MET A 1 3.67 -6.84 -29.74
CA MET A 1 3.05 -6.27 -28.52
C MET A 1 3.98 -6.55 -27.37
N GLU A 2 4.48 -5.52 -26.69
CA GLU A 2 5.27 -5.70 -25.48
C GLU A 2 4.35 -6.29 -24.39
N GLN A 3 4.70 -7.46 -23.87
CA GLN A 3 3.91 -8.13 -22.84
C GLN A 3 4.06 -7.34 -21.53
N ILE A 4 2.94 -6.97 -20.92
CA ILE A 4 2.95 -6.29 -19.62
C ILE A 4 3.56 -7.26 -18.59
N PRO A 5 4.63 -6.87 -17.87
CA PRO A 5 5.22 -7.70 -16.81
C PRO A 5 4.21 -8.04 -15.72
N GLU A 6 4.34 -9.22 -15.12
CA GLU A 6 3.43 -9.68 -14.08
C GLU A 6 3.51 -8.75 -12.85
N THR A 7 4.69 -8.17 -12.57
CA THR A 7 4.88 -7.13 -11.55
C THR A 7 3.90 -5.95 -11.72
N GLN A 8 3.69 -5.49 -12.96
CA GLN A 8 2.76 -4.40 -13.23
C GLN A 8 1.30 -4.83 -13.05
N LEU A 9 0.97 -6.07 -13.40
CA LEU A 9 -0.37 -6.63 -13.16
C LEU A 9 -0.66 -6.71 -11.65
N LYS A 10 0.29 -7.19 -10.84
CA LYS A 10 0.15 -7.20 -9.37
C LYS A 10 -0.02 -5.82 -8.78
N LEU A 11 0.73 -4.83 -9.28
CA LEU A 11 0.56 -3.44 -8.85
C LEU A 11 -0.85 -2.93 -9.19
N ARG A 12 -1.35 -3.25 -10.40
CA ARG A 12 -2.72 -2.89 -10.80
C ARG A 12 -3.76 -3.52 -9.88
N ASP A 13 -3.60 -4.81 -9.56
CA ASP A 13 -4.53 -5.54 -8.68
C ASP A 13 -4.53 -4.95 -7.27
N ALA A 14 -3.36 -4.62 -6.71
CA ALA A 14 -3.27 -3.91 -5.43
C ALA A 14 -4.03 -2.57 -5.51
N GLY A 15 -3.78 -1.76 -6.54
CA GLY A 15 -4.49 -0.49 -6.73
C GLY A 15 -6.01 -0.65 -6.85
N ASN A 16 -6.48 -1.71 -7.52
CA ASN A 16 -7.90 -2.02 -7.64
C ASN A 16 -8.53 -2.37 -6.29
N GLN A 17 -7.86 -3.19 -5.47
CA GLN A 17 -8.37 -3.53 -4.13
C GLN A 17 -8.42 -2.33 -3.20
N MET A 18 -7.44 -1.42 -3.29
CA MET A 18 -7.47 -0.16 -2.54
C MET A 18 -8.67 0.71 -2.95
N LYS A 19 -8.91 0.87 -4.26
CA LYS A 19 -10.08 1.60 -4.75
C LYS A 19 -11.39 0.98 -4.31
N LEU A 20 -11.50 -0.35 -4.40
CA LEU A 20 -12.70 -1.07 -3.94
C LEU A 20 -12.94 -0.87 -2.44
N ALA A 21 -11.88 -0.89 -1.62
CA ALA A 21 -12.01 -0.56 -0.21
C ALA A 21 -12.62 0.84 -0.04
N LEU A 22 -12.03 1.87 -0.66
CA LEU A 22 -12.49 3.25 -0.52
C LEU A 22 -13.94 3.45 -1.03
N SER A 23 -14.33 2.77 -2.11
CA SER A 23 -15.69 2.83 -2.64
C SER A 23 -16.72 2.11 -1.76
N ASN A 24 -16.30 1.18 -0.92
CA ASN A 24 -17.17 0.40 -0.04
C ASN A 24 -16.94 0.74 1.44
N TRP A 25 -16.51 1.96 1.75
CA TRP A 25 -16.22 2.38 3.13
C TRP A 25 -17.43 2.24 4.07
N GLY A 26 -18.65 2.37 3.56
CA GLY A 26 -19.88 2.22 4.37
C GLY A 26 -20.23 0.78 4.75
N ASP A 27 -19.59 -0.22 4.14
CA ASP A 27 -19.78 -1.64 4.44
C ASP A 27 -18.52 -2.19 5.09
N GLU A 28 -18.56 -2.42 6.41
CA GLU A 28 -17.40 -2.84 7.20
C GLU A 28 -16.80 -4.16 6.69
N ASP A 29 -17.65 -5.11 6.30
CA ASP A 29 -17.19 -6.44 5.87
C ASP A 29 -16.49 -6.38 4.51
N VAL A 30 -17.07 -5.63 3.57
CA VAL A 30 -16.47 -5.41 2.26
C VAL A 30 -15.20 -4.58 2.39
N PHE A 31 -15.22 -3.49 3.16
CA PHE A 31 -14.05 -2.65 3.41
C PHE A 31 -12.89 -3.47 3.97
N ARG A 32 -13.14 -4.23 5.05
CA ARG A 32 -12.15 -5.11 5.69
C ARG A 32 -11.60 -6.14 4.71
N SER A 33 -12.47 -6.79 3.93
CA SER A 33 -12.06 -7.79 2.94
C SER A 33 -11.14 -7.19 1.86
N CYS A 34 -11.49 -6.02 1.33
CA CYS A 34 -10.69 -5.31 0.34
C CYS A 34 -9.35 -4.84 0.90
N VAL A 35 -9.28 -4.37 2.16
CA VAL A 35 -8.01 -3.97 2.81
C VAL A 35 -7.06 -5.17 2.97
N ASN A 36 -7.58 -6.32 3.42
CA ASN A 36 -6.76 -7.54 3.53
C ASN A 36 -6.28 -8.01 2.16
N SER A 37 -7.15 -7.94 1.15
CA SER A 37 -6.81 -8.27 -0.24
C SER A 37 -5.72 -7.32 -0.77
N TYR A 38 -5.85 -6.02 -0.54
CA TYR A 38 -4.83 -5.01 -0.88
C TYR A 38 -3.47 -5.38 -0.30
N ILE A 39 -3.38 -5.66 1.00
CA ILE A 39 -2.12 -6.03 1.68
C ILE A 39 -1.49 -7.28 1.02
N SER A 40 -2.31 -8.27 0.66
CA SER A 40 -1.86 -9.50 -0.01
C SER A 40 -1.34 -9.23 -1.44
N HIS A 41 -2.07 -8.44 -2.23
CA HIS A 41 -1.66 -8.06 -3.58
C HIS A 41 -0.41 -7.17 -3.58
N ALA A 42 -0.33 -6.20 -2.66
CA ALA A 42 0.82 -5.32 -2.49
C ALA A 42 2.11 -6.10 -2.21
N ARG A 43 2.04 -7.14 -1.35
CA ARG A 43 3.15 -8.10 -1.17
C ARG A 43 3.54 -8.75 -2.49
N SER A 44 2.55 -9.21 -3.26
CA SER A 44 2.80 -9.96 -4.49
C SER A 44 3.59 -9.15 -5.52
N VAL A 45 3.50 -7.81 -5.48
CA VAL A 45 4.30 -6.91 -6.33
C VAL A 45 5.79 -7.18 -6.15
N THR A 46 6.30 -7.15 -4.92
CA THR A 46 7.74 -7.30 -4.67
C THR A 46 8.23 -8.73 -4.88
N PHE A 47 7.39 -9.73 -4.57
CA PHE A 47 7.72 -11.15 -4.81
C PHE A 47 7.84 -11.46 -6.30
N VAL A 48 6.88 -10.99 -7.10
CA VAL A 48 6.93 -11.19 -8.56
C VAL A 48 8.08 -10.40 -9.17
N MET A 49 8.32 -9.16 -8.72
CA MET A 49 9.46 -8.37 -9.16
C MET A 49 10.79 -9.07 -8.91
N GLN A 50 11.00 -9.62 -7.71
CA GLN A 50 12.19 -10.40 -7.40
C GLN A 50 12.37 -11.60 -8.34
N LYS A 51 11.28 -12.34 -8.59
CA LYS A 51 11.28 -13.48 -9.51
C LYS A 51 11.58 -13.06 -10.95
N GLU A 52 10.99 -11.96 -11.42
CA GLU A 52 11.24 -11.44 -12.78
C GLU A 52 12.67 -10.88 -12.92
N SER A 53 13.29 -10.43 -11.82
CA SER A 53 14.68 -10.00 -11.79
C SER A 53 15.69 -11.15 -11.77
N SER A 54 15.30 -12.37 -11.36
CA SER A 54 16.26 -13.47 -11.12
C SER A 54 16.98 -13.97 -12.39
N GLY A 55 16.52 -13.59 -13.58
CA GLY A 55 17.17 -13.90 -14.85
C GLY A 55 18.35 -12.98 -15.20
N ASN A 56 18.58 -11.89 -14.45
CA ASN A 56 19.65 -10.94 -14.70
C ASN A 56 20.35 -10.57 -13.36
N PRO A 57 21.63 -10.96 -13.16
CA PRO A 57 22.39 -10.68 -11.94
C PRO A 57 22.47 -9.20 -11.54
N GLU A 58 22.61 -8.29 -12.50
CA GLU A 58 22.68 -6.85 -12.22
C GLU A 58 21.33 -6.29 -11.80
N LEU A 59 20.23 -6.82 -12.37
CA LEU A 59 18.87 -6.39 -12.01
C LEU A 59 18.46 -6.88 -10.61
N ILE A 60 18.86 -8.11 -10.24
CA ILE A 60 18.60 -8.61 -8.88
C ILE A 60 19.45 -7.86 -7.84
N GLU A 61 20.72 -7.54 -8.12
CA GLU A 61 21.54 -6.71 -7.24
C GLU A 61 20.93 -5.32 -7.03
N TRP A 62 20.48 -4.68 -8.11
CA TRP A 62 19.76 -3.41 -8.02
C TRP A 62 18.52 -3.53 -7.14
N TYR A 63 17.71 -4.57 -7.34
CA TYR A 63 16.49 -4.80 -6.57
C TYR A 63 16.77 -5.00 -5.08
N GLU A 64 17.77 -5.82 -4.74
CA GLU A 64 18.15 -6.07 -3.35
C GLU A 64 18.59 -4.79 -2.63
N LYS A 65 19.34 -3.94 -3.32
CA LYS A 65 19.74 -2.62 -2.81
C LYS A 65 18.53 -1.72 -2.53
N GLN A 66 17.60 -1.59 -3.48
CA GLN A 66 16.38 -0.81 -3.27
C GLN A 66 15.55 -1.32 -2.09
N MET A 67 15.44 -2.65 -1.97
CA MET A 67 14.70 -3.25 -0.86
C MET A 67 15.36 -3.01 0.49
N GLU A 68 16.69 -2.93 0.56
CA GLU A 68 17.38 -2.63 1.81
C GLU A 68 17.09 -1.21 2.30
N ASP A 69 17.09 -0.23 1.40
CA ASP A 69 16.72 1.15 1.72
C ASP A 69 15.24 1.24 2.15
N LEU A 70 14.34 0.60 1.39
CA LEU A 70 12.90 0.61 1.68
C LEU A 70 12.55 -0.05 3.02
N LYS A 71 13.25 -1.13 3.42
CA LYS A 71 13.03 -1.79 4.72
C LYS A 71 13.20 -0.84 5.89
N GLN A 72 13.95 0.25 5.74
CA GLN A 72 14.14 1.22 6.82
C GLN A 72 12.93 2.13 7.03
N LEU A 73 12.08 2.30 6.01
CA LEU A 73 10.92 3.16 6.07
C LEU A 73 9.88 2.62 7.07
N PRO A 74 9.39 3.43 8.02
CA PRO A 74 8.42 2.97 9.01
C PRO A 74 7.13 2.39 8.42
N ILE A 75 6.65 2.96 7.31
CA ILE A 75 5.46 2.47 6.61
C ILE A 75 5.67 1.07 6.00
N ILE A 76 6.87 0.78 5.49
CA ILE A 76 7.22 -0.54 4.96
C ILE A 76 7.26 -1.57 6.08
N LYS A 77 7.87 -1.22 7.23
CA LYS A 77 7.88 -2.06 8.43
C LYS A 77 6.46 -2.36 8.91
N PHE A 78 5.61 -1.33 8.97
CA PHE A 78 4.20 -1.44 9.35
C PHE A 78 3.44 -2.42 8.44
N PHE A 79 3.45 -2.21 7.13
CA PHE A 79 2.73 -3.08 6.19
C PHE A 79 3.32 -4.50 6.12
N ASN A 80 4.62 -4.67 6.38
CA ASN A 80 5.21 -5.99 6.54
C ASN A 80 4.66 -6.71 7.78
N GLU A 81 4.46 -6.02 8.91
CA GLU A 81 3.82 -6.64 10.08
C GLU A 81 2.36 -6.99 9.79
N GLN A 82 1.60 -6.09 9.14
CA GLN A 82 0.22 -6.37 8.75
C GLN A 82 0.12 -7.61 7.86
N ARG A 83 1.06 -7.75 6.91
CA ARG A 83 1.19 -8.94 6.07
C ARG A 83 1.52 -10.21 6.87
N VAL A 84 2.46 -10.14 7.80
CA VAL A 84 2.79 -11.29 8.66
C VAL A 84 1.57 -11.70 9.47
N HIS A 85 0.82 -10.73 9.98
CA HIS A 85 -0.43 -10.96 10.69
C HIS A 85 -1.48 -11.64 9.82
N THR A 86 -1.71 -11.17 8.58
CA THR A 86 -2.72 -11.76 7.68
C THR A 86 -2.41 -13.21 7.30
N ILE A 87 -1.13 -13.58 7.23
CA ILE A 87 -0.71 -14.93 6.85
C ILE A 87 -0.75 -15.88 8.05
N HIS A 88 -0.30 -15.43 9.22
CA HIS A 88 0.03 -16.33 10.33
C HIS A 88 -0.90 -16.21 11.55
N ARG A 89 -1.56 -15.07 11.73
CA ARG A 89 -2.25 -14.75 13.00
C ARG A 89 -3.75 -14.49 12.84
N GLY A 90 -4.20 -14.12 11.65
CA GLY A 90 -5.63 -13.94 11.37
C GLY A 90 -5.86 -12.92 10.28
N ILE A 91 -6.80 -12.01 10.52
CA ILE A 91 -7.15 -10.93 9.58
C ILE A 91 -6.83 -9.58 10.20
N VAL A 92 -6.45 -8.62 9.37
CA VAL A 92 -6.33 -7.22 9.79
C VAL A 92 -7.74 -6.65 9.90
N ARG A 93 -8.03 -5.99 11.02
CA ARG A 93 -9.33 -5.37 11.31
C ARG A 93 -9.14 -3.87 11.52
N PRO A 94 -9.33 -3.05 10.47
CA PRO A 94 -9.47 -1.61 10.65
C PRO A 94 -10.60 -1.30 11.64
N VAL A 95 -10.40 -0.32 12.50
CA VAL A 95 -11.39 0.10 13.50
C VAL A 95 -12.01 1.42 13.04
N LEU A 96 -13.34 1.52 13.10
CA LEU A 96 -14.02 2.79 12.84
C LEU A 96 -13.80 3.74 14.02
N HIS A 97 -13.20 4.90 13.75
CA HIS A 97 -12.95 5.95 14.72
C HIS A 97 -13.81 7.16 14.40
N SER A 98 -14.46 7.73 15.43
CA SER A 98 -15.25 8.96 15.31
C SER A 98 -14.52 10.10 15.97
N PHE A 99 -14.53 11.27 15.34
CA PHE A 99 -13.94 12.48 15.90
C PHE A 99 -14.81 13.69 15.55
N ASP A 100 -14.87 14.63 16.48
CA ASP A 100 -15.62 15.86 16.32
C ASP A 100 -14.76 16.91 15.59
N ILE A 101 -15.38 17.60 14.64
CA ILE A 101 -14.84 18.76 13.94
C ILE A 101 -15.71 19.94 14.33
N ASP A 102 -15.17 20.86 15.13
CA ASP A 102 -15.98 21.96 15.72
C ASP A 102 -16.36 23.05 14.68
N GLU A 103 -15.56 23.24 13.64
CA GLU A 103 -15.79 24.25 12.60
C GLU A 103 -15.45 23.70 11.22
N LEU A 104 -16.34 22.85 10.67
CA LEU A 104 -16.18 22.38 9.28
C LEU A 104 -16.77 23.40 8.32
N THR A 105 -15.91 24.05 7.53
CA THR A 105 -16.35 24.85 6.38
C THR A 105 -16.19 24.04 5.10
N LEU A 106 -17.29 23.81 4.38
CA LEU A 106 -17.30 23.10 3.10
C LEU A 106 -17.86 24.02 2.02
N GLU A 107 -17.11 24.24 0.94
CA GLU A 107 -17.49 25.15 -0.15
C GLU A 107 -17.86 26.59 0.29
N GLY A 108 -17.32 27.05 1.41
CA GLY A 108 -17.58 28.38 1.97
C GLY A 108 -18.78 28.43 2.93
N GLU A 109 -19.51 27.32 3.10
CA GLU A 109 -20.57 27.19 4.09
C GLU A 109 -20.02 26.59 5.39
N ASN A 110 -20.32 27.24 6.52
CA ASN A 110 -19.99 26.72 7.84
C ASN A 110 -21.06 25.69 8.24
N LEU A 111 -20.68 24.42 8.29
CA LEU A 111 -21.54 23.31 8.67
C LEU A 111 -21.63 23.13 10.20
N GLY A 112 -20.92 23.96 10.96
CA GLY A 112 -20.82 23.91 12.40
C GLY A 112 -20.06 22.67 12.88
N LYS A 113 -20.48 22.16 14.04
CA LYS A 113 -19.90 20.97 14.65
C LYS A 113 -20.38 19.72 13.92
N VAL A 114 -19.46 18.98 13.30
CA VAL A 114 -19.73 17.74 12.57
C VAL A 114 -18.95 16.58 13.19
N THR A 115 -19.59 15.45 13.41
CA THR A 115 -18.88 14.20 13.74
C THR A 115 -18.48 13.50 12.45
N ALA A 116 -17.18 13.37 12.23
CA ALA A 116 -16.64 12.60 11.12
C ALA A 116 -16.21 11.22 11.58
N THR A 117 -16.26 10.23 10.67
CA THR A 117 -15.79 8.88 10.95
C THR A 117 -14.74 8.46 9.93
N THR A 118 -13.80 7.63 10.38
CA THR A 118 -12.77 7.07 9.50
C THR A 118 -12.25 5.74 10.01
N TYR A 119 -11.84 4.85 9.11
CA TYR A 119 -11.16 3.63 9.51
C TYR A 119 -9.69 3.87 9.82
N VAL A 120 -9.24 3.32 10.93
CA VAL A 120 -7.84 3.41 11.37
C VAL A 120 -7.25 2.02 11.63
N PHE A 121 -5.96 1.88 11.35
CA PHE A 121 -5.15 0.80 11.88
C PHE A 121 -4.72 1.17 13.30
N SER A 122 -5.29 0.49 14.30
CA SER A 122 -5.07 0.78 15.72
C SER A 122 -3.58 0.80 16.11
N ASP A 123 -2.77 -0.06 15.49
CA ASP A 123 -1.36 -0.24 15.80
C ASP A 123 -0.40 0.65 14.97
N ALA A 124 -0.90 1.50 14.06
CA ALA A 124 -0.06 2.29 13.18
C ALA A 124 0.92 3.20 13.94
N HIS A 125 0.50 3.77 15.07
CA HIS A 125 1.31 4.67 15.90
C HIS A 125 2.58 4.01 16.45
N LYS A 126 2.61 2.67 16.59
CA LYS A 126 3.81 1.93 17.03
C LYS A 126 4.96 2.03 16.04
N TYR A 127 4.64 2.25 14.76
CA TYR A 127 5.60 2.37 13.67
C TYR A 127 5.71 3.81 13.18
N ILE A 128 4.60 4.54 13.13
CA ILE A 128 4.50 5.88 12.55
C ILE A 128 3.93 6.83 13.61
N PRO A 129 4.77 7.42 14.49
CA PRO A 129 4.32 8.14 15.69
C PRO A 129 3.35 9.30 15.44
N ASN A 130 3.41 9.93 14.26
CA ASN A 130 2.56 11.06 13.89
C ASN A 130 1.39 10.67 12.96
N SER A 131 1.14 9.38 12.78
CA SER A 131 0.00 8.89 12.01
C SER A 131 -1.21 8.73 12.92
N ASN A 132 -2.37 9.22 12.47
CA ASN A 132 -3.66 8.89 13.07
C ASN A 132 -4.15 7.48 12.69
N GLY A 133 -3.33 6.71 11.97
CA GLY A 133 -3.66 5.36 11.54
C GLY A 133 -4.66 5.27 10.39
N ASN A 134 -5.08 6.40 9.79
CA ASN A 134 -6.07 6.40 8.72
C ASN A 134 -5.70 5.41 7.60
N VAL A 135 -6.59 4.44 7.37
CA VAL A 135 -6.33 3.30 6.48
C VAL A 135 -6.15 3.75 5.04
N GLY A 136 -7.00 4.63 4.55
CA GLY A 136 -6.92 5.14 3.17
C GLY A 136 -5.57 5.82 2.92
N LYS A 137 -5.19 6.77 3.77
CA LYS A 137 -3.93 7.51 3.68
C LYS A 137 -2.71 6.60 3.74
N LEU A 138 -2.68 5.63 4.66
CA LEU A 138 -1.56 4.71 4.79
C LEU A 138 -1.46 3.76 3.59
N CYS A 139 -2.59 3.24 3.09
CA CYS A 139 -2.61 2.42 1.87
C CYS A 139 -2.16 3.23 0.65
N GLU A 140 -2.58 4.48 0.50
CA GLU A 140 -2.14 5.35 -0.60
C GLU A 140 -0.63 5.61 -0.57
N GLN A 141 -0.09 5.94 0.61
CA GLN A 141 1.35 6.16 0.78
C GLN A 141 2.16 4.90 0.46
N TYR A 142 1.72 3.74 0.94
CA TYR A 142 2.39 2.47 0.63
C TYR A 142 2.28 2.11 -0.86
N PHE A 143 1.12 2.34 -1.46
CA PHE A 143 0.92 2.13 -2.89
C PHE A 143 1.81 3.03 -3.74
N ALA A 144 1.99 4.30 -3.37
CA ALA A 144 2.88 5.23 -4.05
C ALA A 144 4.33 4.71 -4.05
N ILE A 145 4.83 4.25 -2.90
CA ILE A 145 6.18 3.66 -2.80
C ILE A 145 6.32 2.45 -3.74
N LEU A 146 5.33 1.55 -3.76
CA LEU A 146 5.37 0.40 -4.67
C LEU A 146 5.32 0.81 -6.14
N LYS A 147 4.53 1.83 -6.47
CA LYS A 147 4.44 2.36 -7.83
C LYS A 147 5.78 2.94 -8.29
N ASP A 148 6.44 3.72 -7.44
CA ASP A 148 7.74 4.30 -7.74
C ASP A 148 8.80 3.20 -7.91
N LEU A 149 8.84 2.22 -7.00
CA LEU A 149 9.72 1.05 -7.11
C LEU A 149 9.51 0.29 -8.44
N VAL A 150 8.25 0.06 -8.85
CA VAL A 150 7.94 -0.61 -10.13
C VAL A 150 8.38 0.24 -11.31
N HIS A 151 8.23 1.57 -11.24
CA HIS A 151 8.65 2.47 -12.31
C HIS A 151 10.17 2.44 -12.49
N GLU A 152 10.93 2.55 -11.40
CA GLU A 152 12.38 2.50 -11.42
C GLU A 152 12.90 1.14 -11.87
N TRP A 153 12.28 0.05 -11.38
CA TRP A 153 12.62 -1.32 -11.80
C TRP A 153 12.47 -1.52 -13.30
N LYS A 154 11.38 -1.00 -13.89
CA LYS A 154 11.20 -1.05 -15.34
C LYS A 154 12.27 -0.27 -16.09
N ALA A 155 12.61 0.93 -15.61
CA ALA A 155 13.65 1.73 -16.22
C ALA A 155 15.00 0.97 -16.20
N GLN A 156 15.35 0.40 -15.06
CA GLN A 156 16.58 -0.40 -14.91
C GLN A 156 16.57 -1.63 -15.82
N LYS A 157 15.47 -2.38 -15.86
CA LYS A 157 15.32 -3.55 -16.73
C LYS A 157 15.53 -3.18 -18.20
N SER A 158 14.87 -2.12 -18.67
CA SER A 158 14.99 -1.65 -20.05
C SER A 158 16.39 -1.11 -20.40
N LEU A 159 17.14 -0.57 -19.43
CA LEU A 159 18.53 -0.17 -19.64
C LEU A 159 19.42 -1.40 -19.88
N LEU A 160 19.30 -2.42 -19.03
CA LEU A 160 20.11 -3.64 -19.12
C LEU A 160 19.79 -4.46 -20.38
N GLU A 161 18.52 -4.51 -20.80
CA GLU A 161 18.11 -5.18 -22.04
C GLU A 161 18.65 -4.49 -23.31
N LYS A 162 18.96 -3.19 -23.25
CA LYS A 162 19.58 -2.46 -24.37
C LYS A 162 21.10 -2.57 -24.41
N SER A 163 21.71 -2.94 -23.29
CA SER A 163 23.17 -3.10 -23.15
C SER A 163 23.65 -4.52 -23.47
N THR A 164 22.73 -5.47 -23.69
CA THR A 164 22.98 -6.87 -24.07
C THR A 164 22.74 -7.06 -25.56
#